data_AF-A0A3A4L1D0-F1
#
_entry.id   AF-A0A3A4L1D0-F1
#
_cell.length_a   1.000
_cell.length_b   1.000
_cell.length_c   1.000
_cell.angle_alpha   90.00
_cell.angle_beta   90.00
_cell.angle_gamma   90.00
#
_symmetry.space_group_name_H-M   'P 1'
#
loop_
_entity.id
_entity.type
_entity.pdbx_description
1 polymer ?
#
loop_
_entity_poly.entity_id
_entity_poly.type
_entity_poly.pdbx_seq_one_letter_code
_entity_poly.pdbx_strand_id
1 'polypeptide(L)'
;MEQAEMQRNAQAWLDYAEFGERFVEYAVTERRIEAAVAMIGGRGIKIGPFNIGPAGLAGFVAEGKVGQPRVLRRGPHVTFEVTVPVSLSLQVLLGGRKLRFAAVVEIDMTLHARTADPVLVVIDIPPLTGRDVSFVLCAQAIDAAWEWILDPIAGLVQREVATRINAMLVDPQARRARVFDIEAIVGGERSTRRDATRFDWIGYRDFGRRFFERVVTENRVREVVERLAGRPIEVGPLRAGPRRSATVTVLGAVRVPQVSGRPWDPELGLHQFDLILPVGLDITVEVLKANRYRADVEVPLVLTARAAAPLSVVIDVSPPVAADIRVSFRAEGMRAATLGALAGIRRQVAGQVAAVIRRELADPAMRTIDVAARIDSVA
;
A
#
# COMPACT_ATOMS: atom_id res chain seq x y z
N MET A 1 -1.01 18.06 -28.06
CA MET A 1 0.09 18.32 -27.10
C MET A 1 -0.44 19.09 -25.91
N GLU A 2 -1.15 20.19 -26.15
CA GLU A 2 -1.78 21.05 -25.13
C GLU A 2 -2.70 20.33 -24.12
N GLN A 3 -3.52 19.36 -24.55
CA GLN A 3 -4.37 18.58 -23.64
C GLN A 3 -3.58 17.60 -22.76
N ALA A 4 -2.50 16.98 -23.27
CA ALA A 4 -1.66 16.08 -22.47
C ALA A 4 -0.75 16.85 -21.48
N GLU A 5 -0.38 18.09 -21.80
CA GLU A 5 0.26 19.02 -20.87
C GLU A 5 -0.72 19.60 -19.83
N MET A 6 -1.94 19.96 -20.24
CA MET A 6 -3.01 20.36 -19.31
C MET A 6 -3.40 19.24 -18.34
N GLN A 7 -3.45 17.98 -18.79
CA GLN A 7 -3.70 16.84 -17.90
C GLN A 7 -2.49 16.49 -17.01
N ARG A 8 -1.24 16.63 -17.49
CA ARG A 8 -0.04 16.55 -16.63
C ARG A 8 -0.07 17.57 -15.50
N ASN A 9 -0.66 18.74 -15.75
CA ASN A 9 -0.89 19.81 -14.77
C ASN A 9 -2.13 19.59 -13.89
N ALA A 10 -3.10 18.78 -14.32
CA ALA A 10 -4.31 18.49 -13.52
C ALA A 10 -4.05 17.46 -12.41
N GLN A 11 -3.05 16.59 -12.57
CA GLN A 11 -2.67 15.60 -11.57
C GLN A 11 -1.64 16.18 -10.60
N ALA A 12 -2.04 16.40 -9.35
CA ALA A 12 -1.14 16.86 -8.30
C ALA A 12 -0.13 15.74 -7.97
N TRP A 13 1.10 15.90 -8.46
CA TRP A 13 2.22 15.01 -8.17
C TRP A 13 2.63 15.14 -6.70
N LEU A 14 2.90 14.01 -6.08
CA LEU A 14 3.45 13.92 -4.74
C LEU A 14 4.90 13.46 -4.85
N ASP A 15 5.76 13.90 -3.94
CA ASP A 15 7.00 13.17 -3.72
C ASP A 15 6.72 11.86 -2.96
N TYR A 16 7.69 10.95 -2.92
CA TYR A 16 7.50 9.66 -2.25
C TYR A 16 7.34 9.82 -0.73
N ALA A 17 7.91 10.87 -0.13
CA ALA A 17 7.82 11.10 1.30
C ALA A 17 6.41 11.52 1.70
N GLU A 18 5.82 12.46 0.97
CA GLU A 18 4.44 12.92 1.11
C GLU A 18 3.46 11.78 0.81
N PHE A 19 3.73 10.95 -0.21
CA PHE A 19 2.95 9.74 -0.46
C PHE A 19 2.92 8.82 0.76
N GLY A 20 4.07 8.60 1.41
CA GLY A 20 4.17 7.77 2.61
C GLY A 20 3.33 8.31 3.79
N GLU A 21 3.37 9.62 4.03
CA GLU A 21 2.55 10.28 5.05
C GLU A 21 1.06 10.11 4.77
N ARG A 22 0.62 10.44 3.55
CA ARG A 22 -0.78 10.29 3.13
C ARG A 22 -1.25 8.84 3.10
N PHE A 23 -0.36 7.91 2.76
CA PHE A 23 -0.67 6.47 2.74
C PHE A 23 -1.09 6.01 4.12
N VAL A 24 -0.30 6.31 5.16
CA VAL A 24 -0.60 5.87 6.52
C VAL A 24 -1.87 6.53 7.03
N GLU A 25 -2.05 7.82 6.74
CA GLU A 25 -3.27 8.54 7.12
C GLU A 25 -4.54 7.94 6.51
N TYR A 26 -4.50 7.58 5.23
CA TYR A 26 -5.62 6.96 4.54
C TYR A 26 -5.83 5.50 4.98
N ALA A 27 -4.75 4.74 5.09
CA ALA A 27 -4.79 3.31 5.33
C ALA A 27 -5.18 2.94 6.76
N VAL A 28 -5.06 3.86 7.73
CA VAL A 28 -5.35 3.59 9.13
C VAL A 28 -6.53 4.45 9.58
N THR A 29 -7.70 3.81 9.66
CA THR A 29 -8.97 4.43 10.05
C THR A 29 -9.45 3.89 11.40
N GLU A 30 -10.40 4.58 12.03
CA GLU A 30 -11.01 4.13 13.29
C GLU A 30 -11.57 2.71 13.17
N ARG A 31 -12.31 2.41 12.09
CA ARG A 31 -12.86 1.07 11.81
C ARG A 31 -11.77 -0.01 11.77
N ARG A 32 -10.60 0.29 11.20
CA ARG A 32 -9.48 -0.66 11.12
C ARG A 32 -8.80 -0.85 12.47
N ILE A 33 -8.72 0.22 13.26
CA ILE A 33 -8.22 0.15 14.63
C ILE A 33 -9.16 -0.69 15.50
N GLU A 34 -10.47 -0.45 15.42
CA GLU A 34 -11.50 -1.26 16.08
C GLU A 34 -11.33 -2.74 15.73
N ALA A 35 -11.19 -3.07 14.44
CA ALA A 35 -10.95 -4.45 13.99
C ALA A 35 -9.64 -5.03 14.54
N ALA A 36 -8.57 -4.23 14.61
CA ALA A 36 -7.27 -4.66 15.13
C ALA A 36 -7.29 -4.99 16.63
N VAL A 37 -8.17 -4.34 17.41
CA VAL A 37 -8.36 -4.61 18.85
C VAL A 37 -9.59 -5.46 19.16
N ALA A 38 -10.49 -5.74 18.21
CA ALA A 38 -11.71 -6.50 18.47
C ALA A 38 -11.46 -7.90 19.08
N MET A 39 -10.29 -8.49 18.81
CA MET A 39 -9.89 -9.81 19.31
C MET A 39 -9.72 -9.88 20.83
N ILE A 40 -9.50 -8.76 21.52
CA ILE A 40 -9.51 -8.73 23.00
C ILE A 40 -10.94 -8.71 23.55
N GLY A 41 -11.91 -8.24 22.76
CA GLY A 41 -13.33 -8.20 23.11
C GLY A 41 -13.92 -9.60 23.28
N GLY A 42 -14.89 -9.72 24.19
CA GLY A 42 -15.59 -10.98 24.46
C GLY A 42 -14.79 -12.03 25.24
N ARG A 43 -13.48 -11.83 25.44
CA ARG A 43 -12.64 -12.74 26.25
C ARG A 43 -12.99 -12.61 27.73
N GLY A 44 -12.96 -13.74 28.43
CA GLY A 44 -13.13 -13.78 29.89
C GLY A 44 -11.86 -13.31 30.61
N ILE A 45 -12.06 -12.58 31.71
CA ILE A 45 -11.00 -12.18 32.64
C ILE A 45 -11.28 -12.84 33.99
N LYS A 46 -10.22 -13.39 34.60
CA LYS A 46 -10.25 -13.91 35.96
C LYS A 46 -9.06 -13.32 36.73
N ILE A 47 -9.34 -12.84 37.93
CA ILE A 47 -8.42 -12.14 38.82
C ILE A 47 -8.47 -12.85 40.18
N GLY A 48 -7.30 -13.19 40.72
CA GLY A 48 -7.17 -13.93 41.98
C GLY A 48 -7.19 -15.46 41.83
N PRO A 49 -7.21 -16.20 42.96
CA PRO A 49 -7.48 -15.71 44.31
C PRO A 49 -6.33 -14.91 44.95
N PHE A 50 -6.67 -13.85 45.68
CA PHE A 50 -5.74 -13.06 46.49
C PHE A 50 -6.18 -12.98 47.95
N ASN A 51 -5.23 -12.85 48.87
CA ASN A 51 -5.49 -12.58 50.28
C ASN A 51 -5.16 -11.11 50.59
N ILE A 52 -6.06 -10.39 51.26
CA ILE A 52 -5.99 -8.95 51.54
C ILE A 52 -6.16 -8.74 53.06
N GLY A 53 -5.42 -7.79 53.62
CA GLY A 53 -5.47 -7.43 55.04
C GLY A 53 -4.48 -8.19 55.94
N PRO A 54 -4.28 -7.74 57.19
CA PRO A 54 -3.39 -8.41 58.15
C PRO A 54 -3.85 -9.86 58.40
N ALA A 55 -2.89 -10.79 58.40
CA ALA A 55 -3.11 -12.24 58.50
C ALA A 55 -3.97 -12.89 57.37
N GLY A 56 -4.21 -12.20 56.25
CA GLY A 56 -4.93 -12.77 55.10
C GLY A 56 -6.43 -13.01 55.34
N LEU A 57 -7.03 -12.24 56.25
CA LEU A 57 -8.42 -12.41 56.69
C LEU A 57 -9.48 -12.08 55.62
N ALA A 58 -9.08 -11.51 54.48
CA ALA A 58 -9.97 -11.28 53.35
C ALA A 58 -9.52 -12.02 52.08
N GLY A 59 -10.35 -12.90 51.54
CA GLY A 59 -10.12 -13.54 50.23
C GLY A 59 -10.79 -12.77 49.10
N PHE A 60 -10.15 -12.67 47.95
CA PHE A 60 -10.64 -11.91 46.79
C PHE A 60 -10.55 -12.73 45.49
N VAL A 61 -11.66 -12.82 44.75
CA VAL A 61 -11.70 -13.33 43.37
C VAL A 61 -12.59 -12.41 42.55
N ALA A 62 -12.20 -12.09 41.32
CA ALA A 62 -13.07 -11.43 40.36
C ALA A 62 -13.09 -12.18 39.03
N GLU A 63 -14.27 -12.24 38.42
CA GLU A 63 -14.48 -12.81 37.10
C GLU A 63 -15.26 -11.82 36.25
N GLY A 64 -14.96 -11.74 34.96
CA GLY A 64 -15.61 -10.75 34.11
C GLY A 64 -15.39 -10.96 32.63
N LYS A 65 -15.94 -10.04 31.85
CA LYS A 65 -15.94 -10.09 30.39
C LYS A 65 -15.54 -8.76 29.80
N VAL A 66 -14.67 -8.81 28.79
CA VAL A 66 -14.28 -7.64 28.00
C VAL A 66 -15.42 -7.29 27.05
N GLY A 67 -15.85 -6.03 27.07
CA GLY A 67 -16.85 -5.47 26.18
C GLY A 67 -16.28 -5.09 24.81
N GLN A 68 -17.04 -4.31 24.05
CA GLN A 68 -16.60 -3.79 22.76
C GLN A 68 -15.75 -2.52 22.94
N PRO A 69 -14.56 -2.44 22.33
CA PRO A 69 -13.75 -1.23 22.31
C PRO A 69 -14.49 -0.06 21.65
N ARG A 70 -14.25 1.15 22.15
CA ARG A 70 -14.65 2.41 21.52
C ARG A 70 -13.41 3.14 21.07
N VAL A 71 -13.37 3.61 19.83
CA VAL A 71 -12.17 4.23 19.25
C VAL A 71 -12.46 5.67 18.87
N LEU A 72 -11.53 6.57 19.22
CA LEU A 72 -11.58 7.98 18.86
C LEU A 72 -10.23 8.38 18.26
N ARG A 73 -10.23 8.91 17.02
CA ARG A 73 -9.03 9.50 16.44
C ARG A 73 -8.77 10.86 17.06
N ARG A 74 -7.51 11.13 17.46
CA ARG A 74 -7.08 12.45 17.95
C ARG A 74 -5.92 13.04 17.17
N GLY A 75 -6.03 14.32 16.86
CA GLY A 75 -4.94 15.14 16.31
C GLY A 75 -4.59 14.86 14.84
N PRO A 76 -3.57 15.55 14.31
CA PRO A 76 -3.11 15.38 12.93
C PRO A 76 -2.27 14.11 12.73
N HIS A 77 -1.66 13.58 13.80
CA HIS A 77 -0.94 12.31 13.75
C HIS A 77 -1.91 11.14 13.92
N VAL A 78 -1.61 10.01 13.28
CA VAL A 78 -2.45 8.81 13.26
C VAL A 78 -2.38 8.08 14.62
N THR A 79 -2.95 8.73 15.63
CA THR A 79 -3.05 8.29 17.03
C THR A 79 -4.52 8.13 17.40
N PHE A 80 -4.82 7.04 18.11
CA PHE A 80 -6.17 6.69 18.50
C PHE A 80 -6.24 6.48 20.00
N GLU A 81 -7.25 7.06 20.63
CA GLU A 81 -7.65 6.71 21.98
C GLU A 81 -8.68 5.60 21.91
N VAL A 82 -8.47 4.55 22.70
CA VAL A 82 -9.33 3.39 22.73
C VAL A 82 -9.74 3.10 24.16
N THR A 83 -11.04 3.17 24.43
CA THR A 83 -11.60 2.81 25.72
C THR A 83 -12.27 1.44 25.62
N VAL A 84 -11.87 0.52 26.50
CA VAL A 84 -12.39 -0.85 26.54
C VAL A 84 -13.11 -1.07 27.87
N PRO A 85 -14.46 -1.20 27.85
CA PRO A 85 -15.20 -1.48 29.06
C PRO A 85 -15.07 -2.96 29.44
N VAL A 86 -14.99 -3.23 30.74
CA VAL A 86 -14.95 -4.57 31.33
C VAL A 86 -15.97 -4.62 32.47
N SER A 87 -16.86 -5.60 32.41
CA SER A 87 -17.80 -5.87 33.51
C SER A 87 -17.22 -6.97 34.39
N LEU A 88 -17.13 -6.69 35.70
CA LEU A 88 -16.59 -7.62 36.70
C LEU A 88 -17.65 -7.99 37.74
N SER A 89 -17.65 -9.26 38.12
CA SER A 89 -18.33 -9.80 39.31
C SER A 89 -17.25 -10.17 40.33
N LEU A 90 -17.29 -9.53 41.49
CA LEU A 90 -16.30 -9.66 42.54
C LEU A 90 -16.87 -10.50 43.69
N GLN A 91 -16.08 -11.43 44.18
CA GLN A 91 -16.37 -12.24 45.36
C GLN A 91 -15.33 -11.94 46.43
N VAL A 92 -15.78 -11.37 47.55
CA VAL A 92 -14.92 -11.04 48.70
C VAL A 92 -15.34 -11.91 49.87
N LEU A 93 -14.42 -12.66 50.44
CA LEU A 93 -14.60 -13.42 51.67
C LEU A 93 -14.02 -12.61 52.82
N LEU A 94 -14.82 -12.07 53.73
CA LEU A 94 -14.34 -11.30 54.88
C LEU A 94 -14.92 -11.88 56.17
N GLY A 95 -14.06 -12.25 57.13
CA GLY A 95 -14.51 -12.79 58.41
C GLY A 95 -15.43 -14.02 58.26
N GLY A 96 -15.17 -14.86 57.26
CA GLY A 96 -15.99 -16.04 56.93
C GLY A 96 -17.26 -15.75 56.11
N ARG A 97 -17.61 -14.48 55.85
CA ARG A 97 -18.80 -14.10 55.06
C ARG A 97 -18.42 -13.84 53.60
N LYS A 98 -19.15 -14.44 52.66
CA LYS A 98 -19.00 -14.20 51.22
C LYS A 98 -19.89 -13.02 50.80
N LEU A 99 -19.28 -12.03 50.16
CA LEU A 99 -19.92 -10.85 49.61
C LEU A 99 -19.73 -10.84 48.11
N ARG A 100 -20.73 -10.34 47.39
CA ARG A 100 -20.71 -10.21 45.93
C ARG A 100 -20.95 -8.78 45.54
N PHE A 101 -20.12 -8.29 44.64
CA PHE A 101 -20.24 -6.94 44.10
C PHE A 101 -20.13 -6.97 42.58
N ALA A 102 -20.79 -6.02 41.92
CA ALA A 102 -20.52 -5.73 40.53
C ALA A 102 -19.54 -4.55 40.46
N ALA A 103 -18.63 -4.56 39.49
CA ALA A 103 -17.84 -3.39 39.15
C ALA A 103 -17.77 -3.20 37.65
N VAL A 104 -17.59 -1.95 37.26
CA VAL A 104 -17.24 -1.56 35.90
C VAL A 104 -15.79 -1.09 35.92
N VAL A 105 -15.04 -1.57 34.94
CA VAL A 105 -13.67 -1.15 34.67
C VAL A 105 -13.63 -0.57 33.27
N GLU A 106 -12.98 0.57 33.11
CA GLU A 106 -12.65 1.11 31.79
C GLU A 106 -11.14 1.09 31.64
N ILE A 107 -10.68 0.58 30.49
CA ILE A 107 -9.26 0.54 30.15
C ILE A 107 -9.06 1.55 29.03
N ASP A 108 -8.24 2.57 29.28
CA ASP A 108 -7.88 3.56 28.28
C ASP A 108 -6.53 3.20 27.67
N MET A 109 -6.48 3.16 26.34
CA MET A 109 -5.28 2.81 25.59
C MET A 109 -5.01 3.87 24.53
N THR A 110 -3.73 4.17 24.32
CA THR A 110 -3.30 4.99 23.19
C THR A 110 -2.65 4.10 22.15
N LEU A 111 -3.18 4.13 20.93
CA LEU A 111 -2.69 3.37 19.78
C LEU A 111 -1.96 4.30 18.83
N HIS A 112 -0.77 3.90 18.39
CA HIS A 112 0.02 4.64 17.42
C HIS A 112 0.17 3.82 16.13
N ALA A 113 -0.22 4.38 14.99
CA ALA A 113 0.18 3.81 13.71
C ALA A 113 1.65 4.16 13.46
N ARG A 114 2.51 3.15 13.38
CA ARG A 114 3.94 3.31 13.13
C ARG A 114 4.34 2.50 11.92
N THR A 115 5.44 2.89 11.28
CA THR A 115 5.97 2.17 10.13
C THR A 115 7.29 1.49 10.46
N ALA A 116 7.56 0.34 9.84
CA ALA A 116 8.80 -0.41 10.03
C ALA A 116 9.32 -1.00 8.71
N ASP A 117 10.61 -1.33 8.65
CA ASP A 117 11.20 -2.06 7.52
C ASP A 117 10.52 -3.45 7.35
N PRO A 118 10.32 -3.94 6.11
CA PRO A 118 10.60 -3.28 4.82
C PRO A 118 9.60 -2.19 4.42
N VAL A 119 8.31 -2.50 4.55
CA VAL A 119 7.18 -1.60 4.25
C VAL A 119 5.99 -2.08 5.10
N LEU A 120 6.19 -2.07 6.43
CA LEU A 120 5.19 -2.52 7.40
C LEU A 120 4.45 -1.33 7.99
N VAL A 121 3.14 -1.47 8.18
CA VAL A 121 2.35 -0.60 9.08
C VAL A 121 2.01 -1.42 10.31
N VAL A 122 2.33 -0.91 11.49
CA VAL A 122 2.14 -1.57 12.78
C VAL A 122 1.33 -0.67 13.70
N ILE A 123 0.27 -1.23 14.27
CA ILE A 123 -0.50 -0.58 15.34
C ILE A 123 0.18 -0.89 16.68
N ASP A 124 1.02 0.05 17.09
CA ASP A 124 1.80 -0.01 18.32
C ASP A 124 0.92 0.37 19.51
N ILE A 125 0.99 -0.42 20.58
CA ILE A 125 0.24 -0.23 21.82
C ILE A 125 1.26 -0.26 22.95
N PRO A 126 1.52 0.87 23.63
CA PRO A 126 2.36 0.89 24.81
C PRO A 126 1.83 -0.07 25.89
N PRO A 127 2.70 -0.70 26.69
CA PRO A 127 2.25 -1.55 27.79
C PRO A 127 1.37 -0.78 28.76
N LEU A 128 0.23 -1.37 29.10
CA LEU A 128 -0.72 -0.79 30.05
C LEU A 128 -0.21 -0.90 31.48
N THR A 129 -0.54 0.09 32.28
CA THR A 129 -0.29 0.16 33.72
C THR A 129 -1.61 0.28 34.47
N GLY A 130 -1.59 0.16 35.80
CA GLY A 130 -2.80 0.36 36.60
C GLY A 130 -3.38 1.79 36.52
N ARG A 131 -2.62 2.77 36.02
CA ARG A 131 -3.10 4.14 35.80
C ARG A 131 -4.02 4.27 34.60
N ASP A 132 -3.90 3.34 33.66
CA ASP A 132 -4.68 3.28 32.43
C ASP A 132 -6.01 2.53 32.65
N VAL A 133 -6.32 2.19 33.90
CA VAL A 133 -7.49 1.39 34.28
C VAL A 133 -8.30 2.14 35.33
N SER A 134 -9.52 2.53 34.99
CA SER A 134 -10.49 3.03 35.95
C SER A 134 -11.23 1.84 36.58
N PHE A 135 -11.61 1.96 37.86
CA PHE A 135 -12.36 0.93 38.56
C PHE A 135 -13.46 1.60 39.39
N VAL A 136 -14.71 1.24 39.11
CA VAL A 136 -15.88 1.76 39.81
C VAL A 136 -16.72 0.59 40.32
N LEU A 137 -16.89 0.53 41.65
CA LEU A 137 -17.75 -0.45 42.28
C LEU A 137 -19.22 0.00 42.18
N CYS A 138 -20.10 -0.90 41.74
CA CYS A 138 -21.53 -0.68 41.72
C CYS A 138 -22.15 -1.34 42.96
N ALA A 139 -22.43 -0.56 44.01
CA ALA A 139 -23.15 -1.04 45.18
C ALA A 139 -24.25 -0.04 45.56
N GLN A 140 -25.45 -0.56 45.86
CA GLN A 140 -26.62 0.27 46.22
C GLN A 140 -26.65 0.71 47.70
N ALA A 141 -25.71 0.24 48.52
CA ALA A 141 -25.55 0.69 49.91
C ALA A 141 -24.14 0.32 50.38
N ILE A 142 -23.20 1.26 50.31
CA ILE A 142 -21.89 1.14 50.97
C ILE A 142 -22.01 1.96 52.26
N ASP A 143 -22.09 1.30 53.41
CA ASP A 143 -21.86 1.97 54.68
C ASP A 143 -20.41 2.47 54.74
N ALA A 144 -20.14 3.61 55.38
CA ALA A 144 -18.81 4.22 55.50
C ALA A 144 -17.73 3.27 56.08
N ALA A 145 -18.15 2.17 56.71
CA ALA A 145 -17.29 1.10 57.21
C ALA A 145 -16.54 0.28 56.14
N TRP A 146 -16.69 0.57 54.85
CA TRP A 146 -16.09 -0.22 53.76
C TRP A 146 -14.96 0.51 52.99
N GLU A 147 -14.83 1.83 53.09
CA GLU A 147 -13.84 2.60 52.32
C GLU A 147 -12.40 2.08 52.50
N TRP A 148 -12.00 1.77 53.74
CA TRP A 148 -10.66 1.27 54.08
C TRP A 148 -10.30 -0.12 53.50
N ILE A 149 -11.28 -0.93 53.08
CA ILE A 149 -11.06 -2.23 52.43
C ILE A 149 -11.02 -2.10 50.90
N LEU A 150 -11.68 -1.07 50.35
CA LEU A 150 -11.87 -0.90 48.91
C LEU A 150 -10.63 -0.34 48.21
N ASP A 151 -9.90 0.58 48.83
CA ASP A 151 -8.71 1.19 48.22
C ASP A 151 -7.62 0.17 47.86
N PRO A 152 -7.24 -0.77 48.75
CA PRO A 152 -6.29 -1.83 48.39
C PRO A 152 -6.78 -2.74 47.26
N ILE A 153 -8.09 -2.99 47.18
CA ILE A 153 -8.71 -3.82 46.15
C ILE A 153 -8.68 -3.11 44.80
N ALA A 154 -9.03 -1.82 44.74
CA ALA A 154 -9.04 -1.06 43.51
C ALA A 154 -7.65 -1.07 42.84
N GLY A 155 -6.60 -0.73 43.60
CA GLY A 155 -5.24 -0.74 43.08
C GLY A 155 -4.75 -2.13 42.64
N LEU A 156 -5.19 -3.20 43.33
CA LEU A 156 -4.89 -4.58 42.93
C LEU A 156 -5.61 -4.94 41.63
N VAL A 157 -6.92 -4.67 41.53
CA VAL A 157 -7.72 -4.95 40.34
C VAL A 157 -7.18 -4.20 39.14
N GLN A 158 -6.86 -2.91 39.28
CA GLN A 158 -6.28 -2.10 38.21
C GLN A 158 -4.99 -2.72 37.65
N ARG A 159 -4.06 -3.11 38.52
CA ARG A 159 -2.80 -3.74 38.10
C ARG A 159 -3.01 -5.10 37.44
N GLU A 160 -3.94 -5.91 37.96
CA GLU A 160 -4.18 -7.24 37.42
C GLU A 160 -4.94 -7.21 36.09
N VAL A 161 -5.89 -6.28 35.94
CA VAL A 161 -6.53 -6.02 34.64
C VAL A 161 -5.47 -5.59 33.62
N ALA A 162 -4.62 -4.61 33.94
CA ALA A 162 -3.55 -4.16 33.04
C ALA A 162 -2.62 -5.31 32.64
N THR A 163 -2.17 -6.12 33.61
CA THR A 163 -1.33 -7.31 33.37
C THR A 163 -2.02 -8.31 32.45
N ARG A 164 -3.30 -8.60 32.69
CA ARG A 164 -4.05 -9.56 31.88
C ARG A 164 -4.29 -9.07 30.46
N ILE A 165 -4.61 -7.79 30.28
CA ILE A 165 -4.81 -7.20 28.95
C ILE A 165 -3.49 -7.15 28.19
N ASN A 166 -2.38 -6.76 28.84
CA ASN A 166 -1.05 -6.85 28.23
C ASN A 166 -0.75 -8.28 27.73
N ALA A 167 -1.07 -9.30 28.53
CA ALA A 167 -0.92 -10.70 28.12
C ALA A 167 -1.79 -11.05 26.89
N MET A 168 -3.01 -10.50 26.79
CA MET A 168 -3.86 -10.67 25.60
C MET A 168 -3.32 -9.93 24.38
N LEU A 169 -2.75 -8.74 24.56
CA LEU A 169 -2.18 -7.94 23.46
C LEU A 169 -0.94 -8.59 22.86
N VAL A 170 -0.16 -9.34 23.65
CA VAL A 170 0.99 -10.12 23.18
C VAL A 170 0.61 -11.54 22.74
N ASP A 171 -0.66 -11.89 22.67
CA ASP A 171 -1.10 -13.15 22.05
C ASP A 171 -0.74 -13.12 20.54
N PRO A 172 -0.19 -14.20 19.94
CA PRO A 172 0.21 -14.19 18.53
C PRO A 172 -0.89 -13.75 17.57
N GLN A 173 -2.15 -14.15 17.82
CA GLN A 173 -3.29 -13.74 17.00
C GLN A 173 -3.55 -12.23 17.10
N ALA A 174 -3.51 -11.67 18.32
CA ALA A 174 -3.69 -10.24 18.55
C ALA A 174 -2.54 -9.40 17.97
N ARG A 175 -1.31 -9.92 17.97
CA ARG A 175 -0.18 -9.27 17.28
C ARG A 175 -0.36 -9.26 15.76
N ARG A 176 -0.70 -10.41 15.16
CA ARG A 176 -0.91 -10.52 13.71
C ARG A 176 -1.97 -9.54 13.19
N ALA A 177 -3.03 -9.32 13.96
CA ALA A 177 -4.10 -8.37 13.63
C ALA A 177 -3.62 -6.90 13.58
N ARG A 178 -2.48 -6.59 14.21
CA ARG A 178 -1.91 -5.24 14.31
C ARG A 178 -0.73 -5.00 13.37
N VAL A 179 -0.27 -6.02 12.64
CA VAL A 179 0.86 -5.93 11.71
C VAL A 179 0.36 -6.11 10.28
N PHE A 180 0.61 -5.12 9.44
CA PHE A 180 0.22 -5.08 8.04
C PHE A 180 1.47 -5.01 7.17
N ASP A 181 1.75 -6.10 6.45
CA ASP A 181 2.86 -6.19 5.52
C ASP A 181 2.39 -5.76 4.13
N ILE A 182 2.70 -4.52 3.75
CA ILE A 182 2.16 -3.93 2.52
C ILE A 182 2.72 -4.64 1.28
N GLU A 183 3.99 -5.04 1.31
CA GLU A 183 4.61 -5.81 0.24
C GLU A 183 3.83 -7.11 -0.02
N ALA A 184 3.61 -7.90 1.05
CA ALA A 184 2.87 -9.16 0.96
C ALA A 184 1.40 -8.95 0.58
N ILE A 185 0.72 -7.93 1.14
CA ILE A 185 -0.68 -7.62 0.83
C ILE A 185 -0.84 -7.31 -0.65
N VAL A 186 0.02 -6.44 -1.21
CA VAL A 186 -0.07 -6.11 -2.63
C VAL A 186 0.34 -7.31 -3.49
N GLY A 187 1.27 -8.14 -3.03
CA GLY A 187 1.68 -9.38 -3.69
C GLY A 187 0.64 -10.50 -3.64
N GLY A 188 -0.36 -10.40 -2.76
CA GLY A 188 -1.30 -11.49 -2.52
C GLY A 188 -0.66 -12.68 -1.79
N GLU A 189 0.43 -12.45 -1.06
CA GLU A 189 1.23 -13.47 -0.39
C GLU A 189 0.96 -13.52 1.12
N ARG A 190 1.29 -14.66 1.74
CA ARG A 190 1.28 -14.77 3.20
C ARG A 190 2.57 -14.17 3.77
N SER A 191 2.42 -13.16 4.62
CA SER A 191 3.56 -12.55 5.31
C SER A 191 3.99 -13.35 6.54
N THR A 192 5.28 -13.70 6.60
CA THR A 192 5.95 -14.26 7.78
C THR A 192 6.24 -13.17 8.84
N ARG A 193 6.25 -11.90 8.44
CA ARG A 193 6.59 -10.76 9.30
C ARG A 193 5.49 -10.38 10.27
N ARG A 194 4.25 -10.88 10.05
CA ARG A 194 3.13 -10.68 10.99
C ARG A 194 3.33 -11.37 12.33
N ASP A 195 4.27 -12.30 12.40
CA ASP A 195 4.69 -12.99 13.64
C ASP A 195 5.84 -12.30 14.37
N ALA A 196 6.43 -11.26 13.79
CA ALA A 196 7.56 -10.57 14.37
C ALA A 196 7.18 -9.90 15.71
N THR A 197 8.12 -9.94 16.66
CA THR A 197 8.01 -9.30 17.98
C THR A 197 8.90 -8.08 18.12
N ARG A 198 9.74 -7.80 17.12
CA ARG A 198 10.65 -6.67 17.05
C ARG A 198 10.58 -6.08 15.65
N PHE A 199 10.67 -4.76 15.59
CA PHE A 199 10.54 -3.99 14.36
C PHE A 199 11.64 -2.96 14.27
N ASP A 200 12.21 -2.83 13.08
CA ASP A 200 13.12 -1.73 12.75
C ASP A 200 12.28 -0.54 12.30
N TRP A 201 11.96 0.32 13.25
CA TRP A 201 11.06 1.47 13.06
C TRP A 201 11.64 2.48 12.07
N ILE A 202 10.79 2.96 11.15
CA ILE A 202 11.11 4.01 10.17
C ILE A 202 10.03 5.09 10.21
N GLY A 203 10.36 6.30 9.75
CA GLY A 203 9.37 7.37 9.57
C GLY A 203 8.50 7.15 8.33
N TYR A 204 7.35 7.82 8.26
CA TYR A 204 6.43 7.71 7.12
C TYR A 204 7.06 8.15 5.80
N ARG A 205 7.96 9.15 5.85
CA ARG A 205 8.74 9.60 4.68
C ARG A 205 9.61 8.50 4.09
N ASP A 206 10.33 7.77 4.95
CA ASP A 206 11.17 6.64 4.53
C ASP A 206 10.34 5.44 4.08
N PHE A 207 9.21 5.20 4.75
CA PHE A 207 8.24 4.20 4.34
C PHE A 207 7.76 4.45 2.91
N GLY A 208 7.43 5.70 2.56
CA GLY A 208 7.00 6.06 1.21
C GLY A 208 8.08 5.80 0.16
N ARG A 209 9.34 6.15 0.42
CA ARG A 209 10.46 5.80 -0.49
C ARG A 209 10.59 4.28 -0.66
N ARG A 210 10.61 3.52 0.43
CA ARG A 210 10.73 2.06 0.41
C ARG A 210 9.53 1.37 -0.24
N PHE A 211 8.33 1.97 -0.15
CA PHE A 211 7.15 1.50 -0.87
C PHE A 211 7.44 1.45 -2.37
N PHE A 212 7.98 2.52 -2.96
CA PHE A 212 8.29 2.50 -4.39
C PHE A 212 9.39 1.49 -4.73
N GLU A 213 10.46 1.40 -3.95
CA GLU A 213 11.54 0.44 -4.15
C GLU A 213 11.09 -1.03 -4.09
N ARG A 214 10.16 -1.37 -3.20
CA ARG A 214 9.78 -2.77 -2.94
C ARG A 214 8.45 -3.18 -3.55
N VAL A 215 7.52 -2.25 -3.70
CA VAL A 215 6.16 -2.52 -4.17
C VAL A 215 6.04 -2.23 -5.67
N VAL A 216 6.82 -1.29 -6.22
CA VAL A 216 6.85 -1.00 -7.66
C VAL A 216 8.03 -1.75 -8.28
N THR A 217 7.83 -3.04 -8.57
CA THR A 217 8.89 -3.92 -9.10
C THR A 217 8.83 -4.02 -10.62
N GLU A 218 9.92 -4.49 -11.24
CA GLU A 218 9.99 -4.73 -12.69
C GLU A 218 8.84 -5.61 -13.19
N ASN A 219 8.55 -6.72 -12.49
CA ASN A 219 7.48 -7.64 -12.86
C ASN A 219 6.12 -6.95 -12.89
N ARG A 220 5.84 -6.08 -11.92
CA ARG A 220 4.57 -5.35 -11.86
C ARG A 220 4.47 -4.29 -12.94
N VAL A 221 5.55 -3.56 -13.19
CA VAL A 221 5.61 -2.61 -14.29
C VAL A 221 5.41 -3.33 -15.62
N ARG A 222 5.98 -4.53 -15.78
CA ARG A 222 5.77 -5.41 -16.94
C ARG A 222 4.29 -5.77 -17.12
N GLU A 223 3.62 -6.25 -16.08
CA GLU A 223 2.17 -6.57 -16.12
C GLU A 223 1.31 -5.38 -16.55
N VAL A 224 1.69 -4.16 -16.15
CA VAL A 224 0.99 -2.92 -16.57
C VAL A 224 1.18 -2.66 -18.06
N VAL A 225 2.41 -2.75 -18.56
CA VAL A 225 2.73 -2.41 -19.96
C VAL A 225 2.44 -3.53 -20.95
N GLU A 226 2.35 -4.79 -20.52
CA GLU A 226 2.00 -5.93 -21.39
C GLU A 226 0.64 -5.76 -22.09
N ARG A 227 -0.26 -4.94 -21.54
CA ARG A 227 -1.53 -4.55 -22.18
C ARG A 227 -1.34 -3.75 -23.48
N LEU A 228 -0.12 -3.29 -23.77
CA LEU A 228 0.23 -2.68 -25.05
C LEU A 228 0.46 -3.72 -26.15
N ALA A 229 0.76 -4.98 -25.80
CA ALA A 229 0.98 -6.03 -26.78
C ALA A 229 -0.27 -6.26 -27.64
N GLY A 230 -0.06 -6.52 -28.93
CA GLY A 230 -1.13 -6.73 -29.91
C GLY A 230 -1.80 -5.46 -30.42
N ARG A 231 -1.47 -4.27 -29.89
CA ARG A 231 -2.05 -3.01 -30.37
C ARG A 231 -1.65 -2.74 -31.82
N PRO A 232 -2.61 -2.44 -32.72
CA PRO A 232 -2.32 -2.21 -34.12
C PRO A 232 -1.54 -0.89 -34.31
N ILE A 233 -0.62 -0.90 -35.27
CA ILE A 233 0.11 0.26 -35.75
C ILE A 233 -0.22 0.44 -37.22
N GLU A 234 -0.97 1.49 -37.52
CA GLU A 234 -1.32 1.86 -38.88
C GLU A 234 -0.77 3.23 -39.21
N VAL A 235 -0.04 3.31 -40.32
CA VAL A 235 0.53 4.57 -40.82
C VAL A 235 0.37 4.66 -42.32
N GLY A 236 -0.20 5.79 -42.78
CA GLY A 236 -0.30 6.12 -44.20
C GLY A 236 -1.63 5.75 -44.84
N PRO A 237 -1.80 6.05 -46.14
CA PRO A 237 -0.75 6.23 -47.15
C PRO A 237 0.06 7.53 -47.00
N LEU A 238 1.39 7.39 -47.01
CA LEU A 238 2.34 8.50 -46.93
C LEU A 238 3.08 8.68 -48.25
N ARG A 239 3.36 9.94 -48.63
CA ARG A 239 4.25 10.19 -49.77
C ARG A 239 5.72 10.18 -49.32
N ALA A 240 6.57 9.45 -50.03
CA ALA A 240 8.01 9.32 -49.73
C ALA A 240 8.86 9.34 -51.02
N GLY A 241 10.18 9.42 -50.84
CA GLY A 241 11.17 9.38 -51.94
C GLY A 241 11.34 10.70 -52.69
N PRO A 242 12.28 10.76 -53.67
CA PRO A 242 12.53 11.94 -54.48
C PRO A 242 11.26 12.42 -55.18
N ARG A 243 10.96 13.72 -55.09
CA ARG A 243 9.73 14.35 -55.63
C ARG A 243 8.41 13.70 -55.15
N ARG A 244 8.39 13.04 -53.98
CA ARG A 244 7.17 12.39 -53.42
C ARG A 244 6.58 11.30 -54.34
N SER A 245 7.45 10.62 -55.10
CA SER A 245 7.08 9.64 -56.13
C SER A 245 6.62 8.27 -55.61
N ALA A 246 6.80 7.99 -54.31
CA ALA A 246 6.37 6.74 -53.69
C ALA A 246 5.16 6.95 -52.76
N THR A 247 4.25 5.99 -52.72
CA THR A 247 3.24 5.88 -51.65
C THR A 247 3.65 4.76 -50.69
N VAL A 248 3.62 5.02 -49.40
CA VAL A 248 4.02 4.08 -48.34
C VAL A 248 2.84 3.84 -47.41
N THR A 249 2.45 2.59 -47.26
CA THR A 249 1.46 2.14 -46.28
C THR A 249 2.15 1.19 -45.30
N VAL A 250 1.90 1.37 -44.01
CA VAL A 250 2.49 0.58 -42.94
C VAL A 250 1.35 0.00 -42.10
N LEU A 251 1.37 -1.30 -41.93
CA LEU A 251 0.49 -2.04 -41.03
C LEU A 251 1.35 -2.85 -40.08
N GLY A 252 0.90 -3.08 -38.86
CA GLY A 252 1.67 -3.86 -37.91
C GLY A 252 1.05 -3.88 -36.53
N ALA A 253 1.80 -4.39 -35.57
CA ALA A 253 1.37 -4.42 -34.19
C ALA A 253 2.55 -4.35 -33.22
N VAL A 254 2.25 -3.83 -32.04
CA VAL A 254 3.14 -3.88 -30.87
C VAL A 254 3.29 -5.35 -30.44
N ARG A 255 4.54 -5.80 -30.27
CA ARG A 255 4.87 -7.12 -29.72
C ARG A 255 5.00 -7.04 -28.19
N VAL A 256 5.33 -8.16 -27.55
CA VAL A 256 5.50 -8.23 -26.10
C VAL A 256 6.59 -7.24 -25.64
N PRO A 257 6.25 -6.23 -24.81
CA PRO A 257 7.22 -5.27 -24.29
C PRO A 257 8.26 -5.94 -23.38
N GLN A 258 9.47 -5.39 -23.36
CA GLN A 258 10.55 -5.86 -22.50
C GLN A 258 10.88 -4.77 -21.49
N VAL A 259 10.71 -5.05 -20.21
CA VAL A 259 11.02 -4.11 -19.11
C VAL A 259 12.27 -4.61 -18.39
N SER A 260 13.17 -3.70 -18.05
CA SER A 260 14.30 -3.97 -17.16
C SER A 260 14.43 -2.87 -16.09
N GLY A 261 14.71 -3.27 -14.84
CA GLY A 261 14.95 -2.33 -13.76
C GLY A 261 16.19 -1.46 -13.98
N ARG A 262 16.10 -0.18 -13.63
CA ARG A 262 17.28 0.66 -13.43
C ARG A 262 17.68 0.64 -11.96
N PRO A 263 18.99 0.72 -11.64
CA PRO A 263 19.43 0.97 -10.27
C PRO A 263 18.76 2.22 -9.71
N TRP A 264 18.41 2.19 -8.43
CA TRP A 264 17.90 3.37 -7.75
C TRP A 264 18.93 4.50 -7.78
N ASP A 265 18.52 5.67 -8.24
CA ASP A 265 19.33 6.88 -8.25
C ASP A 265 18.83 7.83 -7.14
N PRO A 266 19.59 7.99 -6.03
CA PRO A 266 19.22 8.88 -4.96
C PRO A 266 19.14 10.36 -5.37
N GLU A 267 19.85 10.79 -6.41
CA GLU A 267 19.84 12.19 -6.87
C GLU A 267 18.55 12.52 -7.63
N LEU A 268 18.02 11.57 -8.39
CA LEU A 268 16.75 11.71 -9.10
C LEU A 268 15.54 11.50 -8.18
N GLY A 269 15.70 10.73 -7.11
CA GLY A 269 14.65 10.48 -6.11
C GLY A 269 13.41 9.76 -6.66
N LEU A 270 13.52 9.14 -7.84
CA LEU A 270 12.42 8.51 -8.56
C LEU A 270 12.83 7.12 -9.05
N HIS A 271 11.91 6.16 -8.94
CA HIS A 271 12.15 4.80 -9.42
C HIS A 271 11.94 4.74 -10.93
N GLN A 272 12.96 4.30 -11.66
CA GLN A 272 12.92 4.20 -13.13
C GLN A 272 13.09 2.77 -13.65
N PHE A 273 12.60 2.55 -14.87
CA PHE A 273 12.73 1.31 -15.62
C PHE A 273 13.00 1.62 -17.08
N ASP A 274 13.79 0.77 -17.73
CA ASP A 274 13.88 0.76 -19.18
C ASP A 274 12.76 -0.08 -19.77
N LEU A 275 12.16 0.41 -20.84
CA LEU A 275 11.19 -0.32 -21.63
C LEU A 275 11.65 -0.35 -23.10
N ILE A 276 11.80 -1.54 -23.66
CA ILE A 276 11.91 -1.72 -25.10
C ILE A 276 10.55 -2.17 -25.62
N LEU A 277 9.96 -1.37 -26.50
CA LEU A 277 8.73 -1.70 -27.19
C LEU A 277 9.04 -2.21 -28.61
N PRO A 278 9.06 -3.54 -28.83
CA PRO A 278 9.25 -4.10 -30.15
C PRO A 278 7.96 -3.96 -30.97
N VAL A 279 8.07 -3.51 -32.21
CA VAL A 279 6.95 -3.39 -33.16
C VAL A 279 7.32 -4.13 -34.44
N GLY A 280 6.44 -5.02 -34.88
CA GLY A 280 6.55 -5.68 -36.18
C GLY A 280 5.69 -4.95 -37.21
N LEU A 281 6.28 -4.58 -38.34
CA LEU A 281 5.61 -3.82 -39.40
C LEU A 281 5.73 -4.54 -40.75
N ASP A 282 4.62 -4.58 -41.47
CA ASP A 282 4.55 -4.88 -42.89
C ASP A 282 4.34 -3.57 -43.65
N ILE A 283 5.26 -3.27 -44.56
CA ILE A 283 5.35 -1.99 -45.27
C ILE A 283 5.16 -2.26 -46.75
N THR A 284 4.17 -1.60 -47.35
CA THR A 284 3.95 -1.59 -48.79
C THR A 284 4.42 -0.27 -49.37
N VAL A 285 5.35 -0.33 -50.32
CA VAL A 285 5.89 0.84 -51.03
C VAL A 285 5.49 0.74 -52.51
N GLU A 286 4.67 1.66 -52.97
CA GLU A 286 4.22 1.76 -54.35
C GLU A 286 5.07 2.78 -55.11
N VAL A 287 5.90 2.30 -56.03
CA VAL A 287 6.67 3.09 -56.99
C VAL A 287 6.51 2.43 -58.34
N LEU A 288 5.55 2.90 -59.15
CA LEU A 288 5.07 2.25 -60.38
C LEU A 288 4.43 0.87 -60.19
N LYS A 289 4.92 0.05 -59.25
CA LYS A 289 4.37 -1.22 -58.76
C LYS A 289 4.54 -1.33 -57.24
N ALA A 290 3.71 -2.14 -56.59
CA ALA A 290 3.76 -2.39 -55.15
C ALA A 290 4.91 -3.34 -54.79
N ASN A 291 5.75 -2.93 -53.82
CA ASN A 291 6.80 -3.73 -53.22
C ASN A 291 6.54 -3.89 -51.73
N ARG A 292 6.81 -5.08 -51.17
CA ARG A 292 6.58 -5.39 -49.75
C ARG A 292 7.89 -5.52 -48.99
N TYR A 293 7.88 -5.01 -47.77
CA TYR A 293 9.00 -5.04 -46.85
C TYR A 293 8.48 -5.40 -45.46
N ARG A 294 9.30 -6.13 -44.70
CA ARG A 294 9.09 -6.30 -43.27
C ARG A 294 10.07 -5.41 -42.52
N ALA A 295 9.61 -4.75 -41.46
CA ALA A 295 10.47 -4.01 -40.57
C ALA A 295 10.25 -4.42 -39.12
N ASP A 296 11.35 -4.61 -38.40
CA ASP A 296 11.39 -4.71 -36.95
C ASP A 296 11.81 -3.34 -36.40
N VAL A 297 10.97 -2.79 -35.53
CA VAL A 297 11.22 -1.50 -34.88
C VAL A 297 11.40 -1.72 -33.40
N GLU A 298 12.46 -1.18 -32.82
CA GLU A 298 12.67 -1.12 -31.37
C GLU A 298 12.51 0.33 -30.92
N VAL A 299 11.56 0.56 -30.01
CA VAL A 299 11.33 1.87 -29.43
C VAL A 299 11.79 1.84 -27.97
N PRO A 300 12.96 2.39 -27.65
CA PRO A 300 13.41 2.52 -26.28
C PRO A 300 12.63 3.63 -25.57
N LEU A 301 12.21 3.36 -24.34
CA LEU A 301 11.42 4.23 -23.49
C LEU A 301 11.98 4.17 -22.07
N VAL A 302 11.85 5.28 -21.34
CA VAL A 302 12.13 5.33 -19.91
C VAL A 302 10.81 5.49 -19.18
N LEU A 303 10.53 4.56 -18.28
CA LEU A 303 9.39 4.58 -17.39
C LEU A 303 9.83 5.16 -16.05
N THR A 304 9.05 6.08 -15.50
CA THR A 304 9.27 6.67 -14.17
C THR A 304 8.02 6.44 -13.32
N ALA A 305 8.17 5.73 -12.22
CA ALA A 305 7.08 5.60 -11.25
C ALA A 305 6.93 6.92 -10.49
N ARG A 306 5.75 7.52 -10.51
CA ARG A 306 5.46 8.77 -9.81
C ARG A 306 4.30 8.58 -8.85
N ALA A 307 4.40 9.21 -7.69
CA ALA A 307 3.28 9.29 -6.77
C ALA A 307 2.36 10.45 -7.18
N ALA A 308 1.06 10.24 -7.11
CA ALA A 308 0.06 11.27 -7.39
C ALA A 308 -1.06 11.24 -6.35
N ALA A 309 -1.66 12.41 -6.13
CA ALA A 309 -2.85 12.52 -5.29
C ALA A 309 -4.07 11.81 -5.93
N PRO A 310 -4.98 11.24 -5.12
CA PRO A 310 -4.94 11.17 -3.66
C PRO A 310 -3.93 10.15 -3.12
N LEU A 311 -3.86 8.95 -3.72
CA LEU A 311 -2.85 7.91 -3.47
C LEU A 311 -2.77 6.99 -4.69
N SER A 312 -2.08 7.43 -5.73
CA SER A 312 -1.91 6.64 -6.96
C SER A 312 -0.44 6.54 -7.34
N VAL A 313 -0.08 5.40 -7.93
CA VAL A 313 1.20 5.22 -8.62
C VAL A 313 0.95 5.36 -10.11
N VAL A 314 1.59 6.33 -10.75
CA VAL A 314 1.51 6.54 -12.20
C VAL A 314 2.85 6.18 -12.82
N ILE A 315 2.83 5.31 -13.82
CA ILE A 315 4.00 5.02 -14.65
C ILE A 315 4.07 6.10 -15.74
N ASP A 316 4.78 7.18 -15.45
CA ASP A 316 5.04 8.23 -16.43
C ASP A 316 6.05 7.72 -17.46
N VAL A 317 5.84 8.08 -18.72
CA VAL A 317 6.66 7.61 -19.84
C VAL A 317 7.16 8.83 -20.59
N SER A 318 8.48 8.95 -20.68
CA SER A 318 9.11 9.97 -21.50
C SER A 318 8.72 9.72 -22.98
N PRO A 319 8.15 10.72 -23.68
CA PRO A 319 7.75 10.54 -25.07
C PRO A 319 8.94 10.09 -25.95
N PRO A 320 8.77 9.06 -26.81
CA PRO A 320 9.85 8.61 -27.67
C PRO A 320 10.25 9.70 -28.68
N VAL A 321 11.55 9.88 -28.86
CA VAL A 321 12.13 10.72 -29.91
C VAL A 321 12.47 9.83 -31.11
N ALA A 322 12.13 10.28 -32.31
CA ALA A 322 12.33 9.48 -33.53
C ALA A 322 13.80 9.10 -33.80
N ALA A 323 14.76 9.87 -33.25
CA ALA A 323 16.19 9.60 -33.37
C ALA A 323 16.63 8.35 -32.58
N ASP A 324 15.92 8.00 -31.51
CA ASP A 324 16.27 6.87 -30.64
C ASP A 324 15.65 5.55 -31.11
N ILE A 325 14.73 5.63 -32.09
CA ILE A 325 14.02 4.47 -32.62
C ILE A 325 14.91 3.73 -33.62
N ARG A 326 15.16 2.46 -33.34
CA ARG A 326 15.92 1.59 -34.23
C ARG A 326 14.96 0.89 -35.18
N VAL A 327 15.28 0.90 -36.47
CA VAL A 327 14.46 0.28 -37.51
C VAL A 327 15.34 -0.60 -38.39
N SER A 328 15.01 -1.89 -38.40
CA SER A 328 15.66 -2.93 -39.19
C SER A 328 14.73 -3.40 -40.29
N PHE A 329 15.15 -3.31 -41.56
CA PHE A 329 14.33 -3.72 -42.70
C PHE A 329 14.80 -5.07 -43.26
N ARG A 330 13.84 -5.89 -43.68
CA ARG A 330 14.04 -7.08 -44.49
C ARG A 330 13.17 -6.99 -45.74
N ALA A 331 13.81 -7.05 -46.88
CA ALA A 331 13.16 -7.05 -48.18
C ALA A 331 12.53 -8.42 -48.48
N GLU A 332 11.29 -8.44 -48.98
CA GLU A 332 10.69 -9.65 -49.53
C GLU A 332 10.93 -9.69 -51.06
N GLY A 333 11.95 -10.44 -51.47
CA GLY A 333 12.22 -10.74 -52.89
C GLY A 333 13.42 -10.02 -53.52
N MET A 334 13.80 -10.49 -54.72
CA MET A 334 15.07 -10.19 -55.41
C MET A 334 15.23 -8.72 -55.89
N ARG A 335 14.15 -7.93 -55.94
CA ARG A 335 14.13 -6.57 -56.53
C ARG A 335 14.12 -5.43 -55.50
N ALA A 336 14.03 -5.73 -54.22
CA ALA A 336 13.82 -4.74 -53.16
C ALA A 336 15.11 -4.10 -52.59
N ALA A 337 16.27 -4.31 -53.21
CA ALA A 337 17.58 -3.89 -52.72
C ALA A 337 18.06 -2.51 -53.21
N THR A 338 17.21 -1.48 -53.25
CA THR A 338 17.66 -0.11 -53.56
C THR A 338 18.00 0.67 -52.28
N LEU A 339 19.30 0.79 -51.97
CA LEU A 339 19.87 1.33 -50.72
C LEU A 339 19.52 2.81 -50.42
N GLY A 340 19.34 3.66 -51.43
CA GLY A 340 19.13 5.11 -51.24
C GLY A 340 17.72 5.52 -50.81
N ALA A 341 16.68 4.83 -51.30
CA ALA A 341 15.28 5.12 -50.95
C ALA A 341 14.92 4.69 -49.52
N LEU A 342 15.59 3.65 -49.01
CA LEU A 342 15.35 3.08 -47.69
C LEU A 342 15.76 4.00 -46.53
N ALA A 343 16.78 4.85 -46.71
CA ALA A 343 17.23 5.77 -45.66
C ALA A 343 16.18 6.87 -45.34
N GLY A 344 15.52 7.42 -46.36
CA GLY A 344 14.43 8.38 -46.19
C GLY A 344 13.18 7.74 -45.58
N ILE A 345 12.83 6.53 -46.04
CA ILE A 345 11.72 5.74 -45.50
C ILE A 345 11.95 5.40 -44.03
N ARG A 346 13.18 5.04 -43.63
CA ARG A 346 13.54 4.76 -42.22
C ARG A 346 13.15 5.91 -41.28
N ARG A 347 13.58 7.13 -41.60
CA ARG A 347 13.30 8.31 -40.78
C ARG A 347 11.80 8.60 -40.69
N GLN A 348 11.09 8.43 -41.80
CA GLN A 348 9.66 8.66 -41.87
C GLN A 348 8.86 7.63 -41.09
N VAL A 349 9.22 6.34 -41.20
CA VAL A 349 8.63 5.25 -40.40
C VAL A 349 8.89 5.49 -38.92
N ALA A 350 10.13 5.79 -38.50
CA ALA A 350 10.46 6.09 -37.11
C ALA A 350 9.64 7.26 -36.55
N GLY A 351 9.54 8.38 -37.29
CA GLY A 351 8.76 9.54 -36.88
C GLY A 351 7.27 9.27 -36.69
N GLN A 352 6.70 8.39 -37.53
CA GLN A 352 5.29 8.03 -37.46
C GLN A 352 5.00 7.01 -36.37
N VAL A 353 5.85 5.99 -36.22
CA VAL A 353 5.79 5.07 -35.08
C VAL A 353 5.88 5.85 -33.76
N ALA A 354 6.80 6.82 -33.64
CA ALA A 354 6.87 7.71 -32.49
C ALA A 354 5.58 8.51 -32.27
N ALA A 355 4.92 8.99 -33.33
CA ALA A 355 3.66 9.73 -33.23
C ALA A 355 2.50 8.84 -32.74
N VAL A 356 2.39 7.63 -33.29
CA VAL A 356 1.37 6.65 -32.87
C VAL A 356 1.58 6.24 -31.42
N ILE A 357 2.81 5.85 -31.04
CA ILE A 357 3.11 5.45 -29.67
C ILE A 357 2.87 6.59 -28.69
N ARG A 358 3.22 7.84 -29.03
CA ARG A 358 2.90 9.00 -28.17
C ARG A 358 1.40 9.17 -27.93
N ARG A 359 0.58 8.91 -28.95
CA ARG A 359 -0.87 8.96 -28.82
C ARG A 359 -1.39 7.81 -27.95
N GLU A 360 -0.90 6.59 -28.15
CA GLU A 360 -1.29 5.43 -27.34
C GLU A 360 -0.88 5.60 -25.87
N LEU A 361 0.30 6.17 -25.63
CA LEU A 361 0.77 6.50 -24.28
C LEU A 361 0.08 7.73 -23.69
N ALA A 362 -0.72 8.49 -24.42
CA ALA A 362 -1.40 9.65 -23.87
C ALA A 362 -2.53 9.25 -22.89
N ASP A 363 -3.06 8.03 -22.99
CA ASP A 363 -4.09 7.51 -22.10
C ASP A 363 -3.50 7.16 -20.71
N PRO A 364 -3.93 7.84 -19.63
CA PRO A 364 -3.42 7.61 -18.28
C PRO A 364 -4.04 6.38 -17.59
N ALA A 365 -5.23 5.91 -18.03
CA ALA A 365 -5.94 4.82 -17.36
C ALA A 365 -5.17 3.50 -17.43
N MET A 366 -4.34 3.33 -18.45
CA MET A 366 -3.50 2.15 -18.61
C MET A 366 -2.23 2.16 -17.76
N ARG A 367 -1.85 3.31 -17.19
CA ARG A 367 -0.56 3.53 -16.51
C ARG A 367 -0.72 3.94 -15.06
N THR A 368 -1.94 3.92 -14.54
CA THR A 368 -2.26 4.34 -13.17
C THR A 368 -2.68 3.15 -12.34
N ILE A 369 -2.06 3.00 -11.17
CA ILE A 369 -2.42 2.06 -10.13
C ILE A 369 -3.04 2.86 -9.00
N ASP A 370 -4.33 2.63 -8.74
CA ASP A 370 -5.04 3.24 -7.63
C ASP A 370 -4.75 2.48 -6.33
N VAL A 371 -3.89 3.06 -5.48
CA VAL A 371 -3.50 2.45 -4.21
C VAL A 371 -4.61 2.62 -3.17
N ALA A 372 -5.34 3.75 -3.19
CA ALA A 372 -6.48 3.97 -2.30
C ALA A 372 -7.57 2.92 -2.52
N ALA A 373 -7.99 2.70 -3.78
CA ALA A 373 -8.98 1.69 -4.11
C ALA A 373 -8.51 0.27 -3.69
N ARG A 374 -7.21 -0.01 -3.84
CA ARG A 374 -6.64 -1.30 -3.40
C ARG A 374 -6.68 -1.45 -1.89
N ILE A 375 -6.34 -0.39 -1.15
CA ILE A 375 -6.43 -0.34 0.31
C ILE A 375 -7.88 -0.64 0.75
N ASP A 376 -8.87 -0.05 0.09
CA ASP A 376 -10.29 -0.22 0.44
C ASP A 376 -10.80 -1.64 0.17
N SER A 377 -10.27 -2.32 -0.86
CA SER A 377 -10.64 -3.71 -1.20
C SER A 377 -10.19 -4.76 -0.17
N VAL A 378 -9.26 -4.42 0.72
CA VAL A 378 -8.67 -5.34 1.72
C VAL A 378 -9.31 -5.15 3.11
N ALA A 379 -10.20 -4.16 3.28
CA ALA A 379 -10.91 -3.84 4.52
C ALA A 379 -12.39 -4.23 4.49
#